data_AF-A0A7J3RC39-F1
#
_entry.id   AF-A0A7J3RC39-F1
#
_cell.length_a   1.000
_cell.length_b   1.000
_cell.length_c   1.000
_cell.angle_alpha   90.00
_cell.angle_beta   90.00
_cell.angle_gamma   90.00
#
_symmetry.space_group_name_H-M   'P 1'
#
loop_
_entity.id
_entity.type
_entity.pdbx_description
1 polymer ?
#
loop_
_entity_poly.entity_id
_entity_poly.type
_entity_poly.pdbx_seq_one_letter_code
_entity_poly.pdbx_strand_id
1 'polypeptide(L)'
;MEKTLEEKIAESLKNGGEIQLKNGVYVAIVPEGDNSAVVLRVVCTDPEKYQKYAAKLGMSVGESIAKVKDDIIGLYRVPASARQVENYLKRIEDALG
;
A
#
# COMPACT_ATOMS: atom_id res chain seq x y z
N MET A 1 -16.07 19.42 -9.38
CA MET A 1 -14.63 19.46 -9.07
C MET A 1 -14.19 18.06 -8.70
N GLU A 2 -13.24 17.48 -9.41
CA GLU A 2 -12.66 16.17 -9.07
C GLU A 2 -11.48 16.38 -8.11
N LYS A 3 -11.42 15.63 -7.00
CA LYS A 3 -10.32 15.68 -6.02
C LYS A 3 -9.03 15.13 -6.62
N THR A 4 -7.90 15.80 -6.39
CA THR A 4 -6.59 15.36 -6.88
C THR A 4 -6.06 14.12 -6.11
N LEU A 5 -5.09 13.39 -6.69
CA LEU A 5 -4.47 12.23 -6.02
C LEU A 5 -3.80 12.64 -4.69
N GLU A 6 -3.12 13.78 -4.69
CA GLU A 6 -2.46 14.32 -3.51
C GLU A 6 -3.47 14.59 -2.38
N GLU A 7 -4.64 15.15 -2.69
CA GLU A 7 -5.71 15.36 -1.71
C GLU A 7 -6.25 14.05 -1.14
N LYS A 8 -6.46 13.03 -1.99
CA LYS A 8 -6.89 11.69 -1.54
C LYS A 8 -5.87 11.07 -0.60
N ILE A 9 -4.57 11.22 -0.90
CA ILE A 9 -3.50 10.75 -0.02
C ILE A 9 -3.52 11.54 1.28
N ALA A 10 -3.62 12.87 1.23
CA ALA A 10 -3.67 13.72 2.43
C ALA A 10 -4.86 13.40 3.35
N GLU A 11 -6.03 13.05 2.78
CA GLU A 11 -7.19 12.58 3.53
C GLU A 11 -6.92 11.20 4.17
N SER A 12 -6.34 10.28 3.40
CA SER A 12 -5.99 8.92 3.86
C SER A 12 -4.90 8.92 4.93
N LEU A 13 -3.98 9.90 4.89
CA LEU A 13 -2.98 10.11 5.93
C LEU A 13 -3.59 10.49 7.29
N LYS A 14 -4.76 11.14 7.30
CA LYS A 14 -5.43 11.58 8.54
C LYS A 14 -6.41 10.56 9.09
N ASN A 15 -7.17 9.92 8.21
CA ASN A 15 -8.28 9.04 8.61
C ASN A 15 -8.00 7.56 8.33
N GLY A 16 -6.86 7.24 7.71
CA GLY A 16 -6.70 5.97 7.01
C GLY A 16 -7.46 5.99 5.68
N GLY A 17 -7.05 5.11 4.77
CA GLY A 17 -7.71 4.97 3.47
C GLY A 17 -7.07 3.90 2.62
N GLU A 18 -7.61 3.71 1.42
CA GLU A 18 -7.05 2.80 0.43
C GLU A 18 -6.88 3.52 -0.91
N ILE A 19 -5.75 3.27 -1.55
CA ILE A 19 -5.45 3.76 -2.88
C ILE A 19 -5.41 2.56 -3.81
N GLN A 20 -6.39 2.50 -4.71
CA GLN A 20 -6.46 1.49 -5.76
C GLN A 20 -5.31 1.71 -6.74
N LEU A 21 -4.51 0.67 -6.95
CA LEU A 21 -3.52 0.58 -8.01
C LEU A 21 -4.09 -0.26 -9.17
N LYS A 22 -3.26 -0.54 -10.16
CA LYS A 22 -3.63 -1.38 -11.31
C LYS A 22 -3.62 -2.87 -10.96
N ASN A 23 -4.18 -3.69 -11.85
CA ASN A 23 -4.05 -5.15 -11.84
C ASN A 23 -4.60 -5.86 -10.59
N GLY A 24 -5.64 -5.33 -9.95
CA GLY A 24 -6.22 -5.93 -8.74
C GLY A 24 -5.34 -5.77 -7.51
N VAL A 25 -4.55 -4.68 -7.46
CA VAL A 25 -3.73 -4.33 -6.30
C VAL A 25 -4.23 -3.02 -5.73
N TYR A 26 -4.32 -2.94 -4.41
CA TYR A 26 -4.58 -1.68 -3.72
C TYR A 26 -3.64 -1.53 -2.53
N VAL A 27 -3.45 -0.29 -2.09
CA VAL A 27 -2.59 0.04 -0.96
C VAL A 27 -3.42 0.68 0.12
N ALA A 28 -3.59 -0.01 1.25
CA ALA A 28 -4.18 0.57 2.44
C ALA A 28 -3.14 1.43 3.17
N ILE A 29 -3.44 2.72 3.31
CA ILE A 29 -2.69 3.68 4.09
C ILE A 29 -3.26 3.67 5.51
N VAL A 30 -2.46 3.20 6.47
CA VAL A 30 -2.86 3.13 7.88
C VAL A 30 -1.98 4.10 8.68
N PRO A 31 -2.53 5.22 9.19
CA PRO A 31 -1.76 6.13 10.01
C PRO A 31 -1.36 5.48 11.34
N GLU A 32 -0.12 5.72 11.77
CA GLU A 32 0.30 5.37 13.12
C GLU A 32 -0.26 6.41 14.12
N GLY A 33 -0.47 6.01 15.38
CA GLY A 33 -1.14 6.85 16.38
C GLY A 33 -0.49 8.21 16.63
N ASP A 34 0.82 8.34 16.40
CA ASP A 34 1.56 9.61 16.51
C ASP A 34 1.50 10.48 15.23
N ASN A 35 0.82 10.02 14.17
CA ASN A 35 0.72 10.68 12.85
C ASN A 35 2.07 11.10 12.23
N SER A 36 3.19 10.56 12.73
CA SER A 36 4.54 10.83 12.23
C SER A 36 4.89 9.95 11.02
N ALA A 37 4.30 8.75 10.98
CA ALA A 37 4.44 7.79 9.91
C ALA A 37 3.12 7.07 9.64
N VAL A 38 3.05 6.45 8.47
CA VAL A 38 1.95 5.61 8.03
C VAL A 38 2.49 4.28 7.53
N VAL A 39 1.69 3.24 7.69
CA VAL A 39 1.97 1.91 7.17
C VAL A 39 1.18 1.73 5.89
N LEU A 40 1.88 1.53 4.78
CA LEU A 40 1.32 1.15 3.49
C LEU A 40 1.24 -0.38 3.43
N ARG A 41 0.02 -0.92 3.41
CA ARG A 41 -0.23 -2.36 3.22
C ARG A 41 -0.64 -2.57 1.77
N VAL A 42 0.21 -3.21 1.00
CA VAL A 42 -0.07 -3.53 -0.40
C VAL A 42 -0.81 -4.87 -0.43
N VAL A 43 -2.03 -4.86 -0.93
CA VAL A 43 -2.92 -6.03 -0.99
C VAL A 43 -3.18 -6.38 -2.44
N CYS A 44 -3.10 -7.67 -2.76
CA CYS A 44 -3.40 -8.19 -4.09
C CYS A 44 -4.65 -9.06 -4.03
N THR A 45 -5.71 -8.68 -4.73
CA THR A 45 -6.95 -9.46 -4.80
C THR A 45 -6.85 -10.63 -5.78
N ASP A 46 -5.78 -10.71 -6.58
CA ASP A 46 -5.53 -11.75 -7.57
C ASP A 46 -4.61 -12.84 -6.98
N PRO A 47 -5.12 -14.01 -6.55
CA PRO A 47 -4.31 -15.05 -5.93
C PRO A 47 -3.24 -15.63 -6.88
N GLU A 48 -3.49 -15.62 -8.19
CA GLU A 48 -2.53 -16.07 -9.20
C GLU A 48 -1.33 -15.13 -9.33
N LYS A 49 -1.52 -13.83 -9.08
CA LYS A 49 -0.46 -12.82 -9.16
C LYS A 49 0.18 -12.55 -7.81
N TYR A 50 -0.49 -12.91 -6.71
CA TYR A 50 -0.02 -12.76 -5.33
C TYR A 50 1.46 -13.14 -5.17
N GLN A 51 1.83 -14.37 -5.51
CA GLN A 51 3.21 -14.85 -5.34
C GLN A 51 4.21 -14.06 -6.18
N LYS A 52 3.85 -13.75 -7.43
CA LYS A 52 4.69 -12.98 -8.36
C LYS A 52 4.93 -11.56 -7.83
N TYR A 53 3.87 -10.93 -7.32
CA TYR A 53 3.92 -9.57 -6.80
C TYR A 53 4.61 -9.49 -5.44
N ALA A 54 4.35 -10.43 -4.53
CA ALA A 54 5.08 -10.55 -3.27
C ALA A 54 6.59 -10.70 -3.50
N ALA A 55 6.99 -11.56 -4.44
CA ALA A 55 8.39 -11.75 -4.80
C ALA A 55 9.03 -10.45 -5.36
N LYS A 56 8.31 -9.73 -6.24
CA LYS A 56 8.76 -8.44 -6.79
C LYS A 56 8.95 -7.36 -5.72
N LEU A 57 8.06 -7.35 -4.73
CA LEU A 57 8.09 -6.39 -3.62
C LEU A 57 9.08 -6.77 -2.52
N GLY A 58 9.78 -7.91 -2.65
CA GLY A 58 10.80 -8.36 -1.71
C GLY A 58 10.23 -8.95 -0.42
N MET A 59 8.93 -9.26 -0.36
CA MET A 59 8.37 -10.01 0.77
C MET A 59 8.68 -11.50 0.61
N SER A 60 9.29 -12.07 1.64
CA SER A 60 9.33 -13.53 1.77
C SER A 60 7.92 -14.01 2.12
N VAL A 61 7.34 -14.83 1.24
CA VAL A 61 5.99 -15.41 1.34
C VAL A 61 5.77 -16.19 2.66
N GLY A 62 6.84 -16.45 3.42
CA GLY A 62 6.84 -17.13 4.72
C GLY A 62 6.57 -16.27 5.96
N GLU A 63 6.62 -14.94 5.89
CA GLU A 63 6.13 -14.06 6.98
C GLU A 63 4.64 -13.74 6.80
N SER A 64 3.90 -14.73 6.32
CA SER A 64 2.45 -14.73 6.37
C SER A 64 2.06 -14.63 7.85
N ILE A 65 1.71 -13.43 8.27
CA ILE A 65 1.10 -13.17 9.57
C ILE A 65 -0.18 -13.99 9.58
N ALA A 66 -0.07 -15.21 10.07
CA ALA A 66 -1.15 -16.13 10.32
C ALA A 66 -2.22 -15.35 11.10
N LYS A 67 -3.33 -15.04 10.42
CA LYS A 67 -4.59 -14.42 10.92
C LYS A 67 -5.01 -13.09 10.30
N VAL A 68 -4.33 -12.53 9.29
CA VAL A 68 -4.94 -11.42 8.54
C VAL A 68 -5.56 -11.98 7.26
N LYS A 69 -6.88 -11.82 7.13
CA LYS A 69 -7.74 -12.22 6.02
C LYS A 69 -7.41 -11.53 4.68
N ASP A 70 -6.27 -10.85 4.59
CA ASP A 70 -5.92 -9.93 3.52
C ASP A 70 -4.64 -10.43 2.85
N ASP A 71 -4.72 -10.65 1.54
CA ASP A 71 -3.63 -11.05 0.64
C ASP A 71 -2.55 -9.96 0.51
N ILE A 72 -1.91 -9.62 1.62
CA ILE A 72 -0.86 -8.60 1.70
C ILE A 72 0.41 -9.14 1.05
N ILE A 73 0.91 -8.39 0.07
CA ILE A 73 2.12 -8.67 -0.73
C ILE A 73 3.25 -7.67 -0.45
N GLY A 74 2.99 -6.63 0.34
CA GLY A 74 3.97 -5.60 0.70
C GLY A 74 3.57 -4.85 1.96
N LEU A 75 4.55 -4.51 2.79
CA LEU A 75 4.36 -3.66 3.97
C LEU A 75 5.48 -2.61 4.02
N TYR A 76 5.12 -1.33 3.93
CA TYR A 76 6.08 -0.23 3.94
C TYR A 76 5.73 0.79 5.01
N ARG A 77 6.68 1.11 5.88
CA ARG A 77 6.56 2.22 6.82
C ARG A 77 7.11 3.48 6.16
N VAL A 78 6.26 4.48 5.98
CA VAL A 78 6.58 5.69 5.23
C VAL A 78 6.26 6.90 6.10
N PRO A 79 7.04 7.99 6.07
CA PRO A 79 6.66 9.22 6.75
C PRO A 79 5.26 9.68 6.32
N ALA A 80 4.49 10.25 7.25
CA ALA A 80 3.12 10.73 7.00
C ALA A 80 3.10 12.01 6.14
N SER A 81 3.62 11.90 4.92
CA SER A 81 3.77 12.99 3.96
C SER A 81 3.22 12.53 2.62
N ALA A 82 2.31 13.32 2.04
CA ALA A 82 1.64 12.96 0.79
C ALA A 82 2.64 12.70 -0.34
N ARG A 83 3.69 13.52 -0.42
CA ARG A 83 4.78 13.35 -1.40
C ARG A 83 5.55 12.05 -1.21
N GLN A 84 5.83 11.67 0.03
CA GLN A 84 6.54 10.41 0.31
C GLN A 84 5.66 9.21 -0.02
N VAL A 85 4.40 9.22 0.41
CA VAL A 85 3.44 8.16 0.11
C VAL A 85 3.24 8.03 -1.40
N GLU A 86 3.04 9.13 -2.12
CA GLU A 86 2.91 9.11 -3.59
C GLU A 86 4.13 8.48 -4.27
N ASN A 87 5.35 8.84 -3.84
CA ASN A 87 6.57 8.23 -4.36
C ASN A 87 6.61 6.72 -4.12
N TYR A 88 6.20 6.25 -2.95
CA TYR A 88 6.13 4.82 -2.66
C TYR A 88 5.05 4.12 -3.49
N LEU A 89 3.87 4.72 -3.64
CA LEU A 89 2.80 4.19 -4.49
C LEU A 89 3.27 4.04 -5.94
N LYS A 90 3.98 5.03 -6.49
CA LYS A 90 4.59 4.96 -7.83
C LYS A 90 5.62 3.84 -7.93
N ARG A 91 6.47 3.66 -6.91
CA ARG A 91 7.46 2.56 -6.88
C ARG A 91 6.81 1.19 -6.82
N ILE A 92 5.72 1.06 -6.05
CA ILE A 92 4.94 -0.18 -5.98
C ILE A 92 4.28 -0.45 -7.33
N GLU A 93 3.61 0.53 -7.92
CA GLU A 93 2.99 0.38 -9.25
C GLU A 93 4.03 -0.03 -10.31
N ASP A 94 5.17 0.67 -10.36
CA ASP A 94 6.27 0.39 -11.30
C ASP A 94 6.87 -1.02 -11.12
N ALA A 95 7.10 -1.45 -9.87
CA ALA A 95 7.58 -2.80 -9.58
C ALA A 95 6.61 -3.89 -10.05
N LEU A 96 5.31 -3.62 -9.95
CA LEU A 96 4.25 -4.55 -10.32
C LEU A 96 4.04 -4.61 -11.84
N GLY A 97 4.24 -3.50 -12.56
CA GLY A 97 4.24 -3.41 -14.02
C GLY A 97 2.88 -3.04 -14.58
#